data_AF-A0A1J1HMK8-F1
#
_entry.id   AF-A0A1J1HMK8-F1
#
_cell.length_a   1.000
_cell.length_b   1.000
_cell.length_c   1.000
_cell.angle_alpha   90.00
_cell.angle_beta   90.00
_cell.angle_gamma   90.00
#
_symmetry.space_group_name_H-M   'P 1'
#
loop_
_entity.id
_entity.type
_entity.pdbx_description
1 polymer ?
#
loop_
_entity_poly.entity_id
_entity_poly.type
_entity_poly.pdbx_seq_one_letter_code
_entity_poly.pdbx_strand_id
1 'polypeptide(L)'
;MAKLLLQTVERTEFIELLHGFKDDPNVEEMSQFFLESYLNTPDKSRNETPLHFASKFGAADVVEVLITYPLCKMKPNVQGKEPKDIICERDPNAKPEVKEAIKKLLKERSFCACTAIS
;
A
#
# COMPACT_ATOMS: atom_id res chain seq x y z
N MET A 1 2.96 -12.66 -3.42
CA MET A 1 1.58 -12.46 -3.91
C MET A 1 1.28 -10.99 -4.17
N ALA A 2 1.45 -10.08 -3.18
CA ALA A 2 1.14 -8.65 -3.33
C ALA A 2 1.80 -7.98 -4.56
N LYS A 3 3.09 -8.21 -4.78
CA LYS A 3 3.83 -7.69 -5.94
C LYS A 3 3.19 -8.07 -7.28
N LEU A 4 2.82 -9.34 -7.45
CA LEU A 4 2.22 -9.83 -8.70
C LEU A 4 0.87 -9.16 -8.97
N LEU A 5 0.04 -9.00 -7.94
CA LEU A 5 -1.26 -8.34 -8.07
C LEU A 5 -1.10 -6.89 -8.52
N LEU A 6 -0.23 -6.12 -7.85
CA LEU A 6 -0.02 -4.71 -8.18
C LEU A 6 0.58 -4.54 -9.58
N GLN A 7 1.56 -5.37 -9.95
CA GLN A 7 2.14 -5.39 -11.30
C GLN A 7 1.14 -5.81 -12.39
N THR A 8 0.09 -6.55 -12.04
CA THR A 8 -0.97 -6.94 -12.97
C THR A 8 -1.95 -5.78 -13.17
N VAL A 9 -2.38 -5.14 -12.08
CA VAL A 9 -3.32 -4.01 -12.13
C VAL A 9 -2.70 -2.76 -12.77
N GLU A 10 -1.38 -2.57 -12.65
CA GLU A 10 -0.65 -1.46 -13.27
C GLU A 10 -0.60 -1.55 -14.81
N ARG A 11 -0.77 -2.74 -15.38
CA ARG A 11 -0.72 -2.96 -16.83
C ARG A 11 -2.01 -2.49 -17.49
N THR A 12 -1.90 -1.56 -18.43
CA THR A 12 -3.05 -1.07 -19.20
C THR A 12 -3.71 -2.19 -19.99
N GLU A 13 -2.95 -3.17 -20.49
CA GLU A 13 -3.51 -4.31 -21.24
C GLU A 13 -4.42 -5.20 -20.37
N PHE A 14 -4.14 -5.27 -19.07
CA PHE A 14 -5.02 -5.98 -18.13
C PHE A 14 -6.32 -5.20 -17.89
N ILE A 15 -6.25 -3.88 -17.84
CA ILE A 15 -7.40 -3.00 -17.67
C ILE A 15 -8.30 -3.03 -18.92
N GLU A 16 -7.73 -3.01 -20.12
CA GLU A 16 -8.45 -3.18 -21.38
C GLU A 16 -9.17 -4.54 -21.43
N LEU A 17 -8.50 -5.61 -20.98
CA LEU A 17 -9.10 -6.94 -20.89
C LEU A 17 -10.26 -6.99 -19.89
N LEU A 18 -10.11 -6.33 -18.73
CA LEU A 18 -11.11 -6.32 -17.66
C LEU A 18 -12.39 -5.58 -18.07
N HIS A 19 -12.25 -4.48 -18.81
CA HIS A 19 -13.36 -3.59 -19.16
C HIS A 19 -13.89 -3.75 -20.60
N GLY A 20 -13.14 -4.40 -21.48
CA GLY A 20 -13.54 -4.65 -22.87
C GLY A 20 -13.47 -3.43 -23.79
N PHE A 21 -13.06 -2.27 -23.28
CA PHE A 21 -12.85 -1.04 -24.06
C PHE A 21 -11.40 -0.99 -24.54
N LYS A 22 -11.12 -1.62 -25.67
CA LYS A 22 -9.85 -1.43 -26.37
C LYS A 22 -9.76 0.01 -26.87
N ASP A 23 -8.57 0.60 -26.80
CA ASP A 23 -8.27 1.95 -27.28
C ASP A 23 -9.06 3.06 -26.55
N ASP A 24 -9.49 2.83 -25.30
CA ASP A 24 -10.07 3.89 -24.47
C ASP A 24 -8.98 4.94 -24.14
N PRO A 25 -9.14 6.22 -24.51
CA PRO A 25 -8.15 7.25 -24.23
C PRO A 25 -7.93 7.51 -22.73
N ASN A 26 -8.75 6.93 -21.86
CA ASN A 26 -8.67 7.06 -20.40
C ASN A 26 -8.10 5.80 -19.71
N VAL A 27 -7.59 4.82 -20.47
CA VAL A 27 -7.10 3.55 -19.89
C VAL A 27 -5.97 3.76 -18.87
N GLU A 28 -5.09 4.74 -19.08
CA GLU A 28 -4.03 5.08 -18.13
C GLU A 28 -4.60 5.66 -16.83
N GLU A 29 -5.55 6.59 -16.92
CA GLU A 29 -6.21 7.18 -15.74
C GLU A 29 -6.97 6.10 -14.96
N MET A 30 -7.62 5.19 -15.68
CA MET A 30 -8.32 4.06 -15.09
C MET A 30 -7.36 3.08 -14.41
N SER A 31 -6.21 2.77 -15.03
CA SER A 31 -5.14 1.96 -14.41
C SER A 31 -4.65 2.60 -13.12
N GLN A 32 -4.38 3.91 -13.12
CA GLN A 32 -3.97 4.63 -11.93
C GLN A 32 -5.06 4.60 -10.83
N PHE A 33 -6.32 4.80 -11.19
CA PHE A 33 -7.44 4.72 -10.25
C PHE A 33 -7.54 3.33 -9.59
N PHE A 34 -7.45 2.26 -10.39
CA PHE A 34 -7.45 0.91 -9.84
C PHE A 34 -6.25 0.68 -8.95
N LEU A 35 -5.05 1.02 -9.39
CA LEU A 35 -3.85 0.88 -8.58
C LEU A 35 -3.96 1.65 -7.25
N GLU A 36 -4.47 2.87 -7.27
CA GLU A 36 -4.75 3.66 -6.06
C GLU A 36 -5.75 2.95 -5.14
N SER A 37 -6.82 2.37 -5.70
CA SER A 37 -7.82 1.61 -4.96
C SER A 37 -7.23 0.36 -4.29
N TYR A 38 -6.42 -0.42 -4.99
CA TYR A 38 -5.77 -1.62 -4.42
C TYR A 38 -4.74 -1.26 -3.35
N LEU A 39 -4.11 -0.08 -3.42
CA LEU A 39 -3.16 0.39 -2.42
C LEU A 39 -3.83 0.97 -1.17
N ASN A 40 -5.02 1.59 -1.31
CA ASN A 40 -5.57 2.50 -0.30
C ASN A 40 -7.01 2.25 0.14
N THR A 41 -7.72 1.28 -0.46
CA THR A 41 -9.07 0.92 -0.03
C THR A 41 -9.02 0.41 1.40
N PRO A 42 -9.67 1.09 2.34
CA PRO A 42 -9.65 0.68 3.73
C PRO A 42 -10.67 -0.43 4.00
N ASP A 43 -10.45 -1.19 5.07
CA ASP A 43 -11.50 -2.05 5.61
C ASP A 43 -12.66 -1.20 6.17
N LYS A 44 -13.85 -1.79 6.22
CA LYS A 44 -15.06 -1.08 6.67
C LYS A 44 -15.08 -0.80 8.17
N SER A 45 -14.39 -1.61 8.98
CA SER A 45 -14.55 -1.59 10.43
C SER A 45 -13.59 -0.62 11.11
N ARG A 46 -12.32 -0.62 10.71
CA ARG A 46 -11.26 0.16 11.36
C ARG A 46 -10.65 1.22 10.46
N ASN A 47 -11.11 1.32 9.21
CA ASN A 47 -10.52 2.18 8.20
C ASN A 47 -9.01 1.90 7.97
N GLU A 48 -8.59 0.64 8.18
CA GLU A 48 -7.22 0.16 7.98
C GLU A 48 -7.01 -0.19 6.50
N THR A 49 -5.98 0.38 5.91
CA THR A 49 -5.55 0.11 4.52
C THR A 49 -4.70 -1.16 4.43
N PRO A 50 -4.40 -1.66 3.20
CA PRO A 50 -3.41 -2.71 3.01
C PRO A 50 -2.09 -2.47 3.74
N LEU A 51 -1.60 -1.22 3.78
CA LEU A 51 -0.37 -0.87 4.50
C LEU A 51 -0.52 -1.03 6.03
N HIS A 52 -1.69 -0.71 6.59
CA HIS A 52 -1.96 -0.97 8.01
C HIS A 52 -1.92 -2.47 8.30
N PHE A 53 -2.57 -3.29 7.48
CA PHE A 53 -2.57 -4.74 7.68
C PHE A 53 -1.17 -5.32 7.57
N ALA A 54 -0.39 -4.93 6.56
CA ALA A 54 0.98 -5.39 6.40
C ALA A 54 1.84 -5.08 7.64
N SER A 55 1.78 -3.85 8.15
CA SER A 55 2.49 -3.46 9.37
C SER A 55 1.98 -4.22 10.60
N LYS A 56 0.67 -4.30 10.78
CA LYS A 56 0.00 -4.91 11.95
C LYS A 56 0.31 -6.39 12.12
N PHE A 57 0.47 -7.10 11.01
CA PHE A 57 0.78 -8.52 10.97
C PHE A 57 2.26 -8.84 10.75
N GLY A 58 3.15 -7.83 10.72
CA GLY A 58 4.59 -8.07 10.58
C GLY A 58 5.04 -8.52 9.19
N ALA A 59 4.25 -8.27 8.15
CA ALA A 59 4.56 -8.66 6.77
C ALA A 59 5.52 -7.65 6.12
N ALA A 60 6.79 -7.68 6.52
CA ALA A 60 7.81 -6.71 6.09
C ALA A 60 8.01 -6.67 4.57
N ASP A 61 7.94 -7.82 3.90
CA ASP A 61 8.00 -7.96 2.44
C ASP A 61 6.82 -7.25 1.74
N VAL A 62 5.62 -7.35 2.30
CA VAL A 62 4.44 -6.66 1.79
C VAL A 62 4.54 -5.15 2.06
N VAL A 63 5.03 -4.75 3.23
CA VAL A 63 5.31 -3.33 3.53
C VAL A 63 6.26 -2.75 2.49
N GLU A 64 7.39 -3.42 2.24
CA GLU A 64 8.38 -3.00 1.25
C GLU A 64 7.76 -2.81 -0.13
N VAL A 65 6.99 -3.79 -0.61
CA VAL A 65 6.31 -3.68 -1.92
C VAL A 65 5.34 -2.50 -1.94
N LEU A 66 4.47 -2.34 -0.94
CA LEU A 66 3.46 -1.27 -0.93
C LEU A 66 4.09 0.12 -0.96
N ILE A 67 5.16 0.35 -0.18
CA ILE A 67 5.79 1.68 -0.11
C ILE A 67 6.57 2.07 -1.37
N THR A 68 6.90 1.11 -2.24
CA THR A 68 7.54 1.44 -3.53
C THR A 68 6.58 2.14 -4.50
N TYR A 69 5.26 2.04 -4.28
CA TYR A 69 4.27 2.69 -5.13
C TYR A 69 4.01 4.13 -4.67
N PRO A 70 4.22 5.15 -5.54
CA PRO A 70 3.98 6.55 -5.21
C PRO A 70 2.55 6.84 -4.70
N LEU A 71 1.56 6.12 -5.24
CA LEU A 71 0.15 6.24 -4.91
C LEU A 71 -0.22 5.65 -3.54
N CYS A 72 0.68 4.92 -2.87
CA CYS A 72 0.42 4.37 -1.54
C CYS A 72 0.43 5.49 -0.49
N LYS A 73 -0.69 5.65 0.23
CA LYS A 73 -0.91 6.73 1.21
C LYS A 73 -0.69 6.25 2.64
N MET A 74 0.04 7.04 3.42
CA MET A 74 0.16 6.91 4.87
C MET A 74 -0.94 7.78 5.50
N LYS A 75 -2.07 7.17 5.84
CA LYS A 75 -3.21 7.83 6.49
C LYS A 75 -3.52 7.15 7.82
N PRO A 76 -4.07 7.87 8.81
CA PRO A 76 -4.51 7.25 10.05
C PRO A 76 -5.79 6.43 9.86
N ASN A 77 -5.96 5.41 10.70
CA ASN A 77 -7.18 4.62 10.83
C ASN A 77 -8.23 5.33 11.73
N VAL A 78 -9.37 4.69 12.03
CA VAL A 78 -10.43 5.30 12.90
C VAL A 78 -9.96 5.63 14.32
N GLN A 79 -8.87 5.03 14.79
CA GLN A 79 -8.29 5.30 16.11
C GLN A 79 -7.19 6.38 16.06
N GLY A 80 -6.99 7.02 14.90
CA GLY A 80 -5.93 8.00 14.71
C GLY A 80 -4.54 7.39 14.56
N LYS A 81 -4.42 6.06 14.44
CA LYS A 81 -3.12 5.36 14.31
C LYS A 81 -2.73 5.18 12.85
N GLU A 82 -1.50 5.51 12.51
CA GLU A 82 -0.88 5.22 11.22
C GLU A 82 -0.27 3.80 11.20
N PRO A 83 0.12 3.26 10.03
CA PRO A 83 0.74 1.93 9.94
C PRO A 83 1.99 1.76 10.82
N LYS A 84 2.75 2.83 11.06
CA LYS A 84 3.95 2.81 11.90
C LYS A 84 3.64 2.65 13.40
N ASP A 85 2.42 2.98 13.82
CA ASP A 85 2.01 2.96 15.22
C ASP A 85 1.51 1.58 15.67
N ILE A 86 1.19 0.70 14.70
CA ILE A 86 0.57 -0.61 14.95
C ILE A 86 1.45 -1.80 14.56
N ILE A 87 2.76 -1.58 14.35
CA ILE A 87 3.70 -2.60 13.87
C ILE A 87 3.65 -3.85 14.77
N CYS A 88 3.32 -4.99 14.16
CA CYS A 88 3.20 -6.30 14.81
C CYS A 88 2.21 -6.35 15.99
N GLU A 89 1.23 -5.44 16.09
CA GLU A 89 0.17 -5.51 17.12
C GLU A 89 -0.62 -6.84 17.10
N ARG A 90 -0.63 -7.54 15.96
CA ARG A 90 -1.29 -8.85 15.79
C ARG A 90 -0.33 -10.01 15.54
N ASP A 91 0.97 -9.80 15.75
CA ASP A 91 1.97 -10.87 15.77
C ASP A 91 2.76 -10.84 17.09
N PRO A 92 2.26 -11.54 18.14
CA PRO A 92 2.93 -11.56 19.44
C PRO A 92 4.29 -12.27 19.41
N ASN A 93 4.56 -13.07 18.38
CA ASN A 93 5.81 -13.80 18.21
C ASN A 93 6.77 -13.12 17.22
N ALA A 94 6.42 -11.92 16.73
CA ALA A 94 7.23 -11.16 15.80
C ALA A 94 8.64 -10.95 16.38
N LYS A 95 9.65 -11.38 15.62
CA LYS A 95 11.04 -11.18 16.00
C LYS A 95 11.36 -9.67 16.02
N PRO A 96 12.22 -9.20 16.94
CA PRO A 96 12.59 -7.77 17.04
C PRO A 96 13.09 -7.19 15.71
N GLU A 97 13.80 -7.99 14.90
CA GLU A 97 14.35 -7.57 13.62
C GLU A 97 13.26 -7.22 12.60
N VAL A 98 12.12 -7.92 12.64
CA VAL A 98 10.97 -7.63 11.76
C VAL A 98 10.36 -6.28 12.12
N LYS A 99 10.19 -6.01 13.43
CA LYS A 99 9.65 -4.74 13.90
C LYS A 99 10.52 -3.56 13.47
N GLU A 100 11.84 -3.68 13.66
CA GLU A 100 12.77 -2.61 13.26
C GLU A 100 12.88 -2.47 11.73
N ALA A 101 12.81 -3.57 10.97
CA ALA A 101 12.78 -3.51 9.50
C ALA A 101 11.56 -2.73 8.99
N ILE A 102 10.36 -3.04 9.47
CA ILE A 102 9.13 -2.34 9.08
C ILE A 102 9.20 -0.87 9.47
N LYS A 103 9.67 -0.58 10.69
CA LYS A 103 9.83 0.79 11.19
C LYS A 103 10.78 1.61 10.32
N LYS A 104 11.89 1.01 9.87
CA LYS A 104 12.84 1.66 8.95
C LYS A 104 12.19 1.96 7.59
N LEU A 105 11.54 0.98 6.98
CA LEU A 105 10.84 1.13 5.69
C LEU A 105 9.82 2.28 5.72
N LEU A 106 8.97 2.32 6.76
CA LEU A 106 7.93 3.34 6.91
C LEU A 106 8.51 4.74 7.20
N LYS A 107 9.64 4.80 7.90
CA LYS A 107 10.35 6.06 8.16
C LYS A 107 10.91 6.64 6.87
N GLU A 108 11.62 5.86 6.07
CA GLU A 108 12.24 6.30 4.80
C GLU A 108 11.21 6.88 3.82
N ARG A 109 10.06 6.22 3.69
CA ARG A 109 8.97 6.69 2.82
C ARG A 109 8.37 8.02 3.29
N SER A 110 8.26 8.24 4.60
CA SER A 110 7.73 9.49 5.17
C SER A 110 8.62 10.69 4.80
N PHE A 111 9.94 10.50 4.67
CA PHE A 111 10.86 11.55 4.26
C PHE A 111 10.75 11.88 2.77
N CYS A 112 10.57 10.89 1.88
CA CYS A 112 10.45 11.12 0.44
C CYS A 112 9.17 11.86 0.05
N ALA A 113 8.07 11.70 0.81
CA ALA A 113 6.84 12.45 0.57
C ALA A 113 6.99 13.95 0.90
N CYS A 114 7.88 14.33 1.82
CA CYS A 114 8.13 15.74 2.18
C CYS A 114 8.98 16.48 1.14
N THR A 115 9.90 15.81 0.43
CA THR A 115 10.80 16.46 -0.53
C THR A 115 10.19 16.69 -1.92
N ALA A 116 8.97 16.20 -2.17
CA ALA A 116 8.27 16.40 -3.45
C ALA A 116 7.39 17.67 -3.49
N ILE A 117 7.45 18.51 -2.44
CA ILE A 117 6.68 19.78 -2.34
C ILE A 117 7.62 20.94 -1.94
N SER A 118 8.82 21.03 -2.53
CA SER A 118 9.73 22.18 -2.33
C SER A 118 10.36 22.61 -3.64
#